data_AF-A0A6V7HN51-F1
#
_entry.id   AF-A0A6V7HN51-F1
#
_cell.length_a   1.000
_cell.length_b   1.000
_cell.length_c   1.000
_cell.angle_alpha   90.00
_cell.angle_beta   90.00
_cell.angle_gamma   90.00
#
_symmetry.space_group_name_H-M   'P 1'
#
loop_
_entity.id
_entity.type
_entity.pdbx_description
1 polymer ?
#
loop_
_entity_poly.entity_id
_entity_poly.type
_entity_poly.pdbx_seq_one_letter_code
_entity_poly.pdbx_strand_id
1 'polypeptide(L)' 'VKRFRMETKAAKTLGIIVGGFILCWLPFFTMYLVRAFCPNCIHSTVFSVLFWLGYCNSAINPCIYALF' A
#
# COMPACT_ATOMS: atom_id res chain seq x y z
N VAL A 1 1.68 32.40 -8.25
CA VAL A 1 2.79 31.70 -7.53
C VAL A 1 2.35 31.01 -6.23
N LYS A 2 1.63 31.66 -5.29
CA LYS A 2 1.18 31.02 -4.03
C LYS A 2 0.23 29.81 -4.22
N ARG A 3 -0.72 29.87 -5.18
CA ARG A 3 -1.65 28.78 -5.51
C ARG A 3 -0.92 27.51 -5.97
N PHE A 4 -0.05 27.60 -6.99
CA PHE A 4 0.78 26.49 -7.48
C PHE A 4 1.60 25.77 -6.38
N ARG A 5 2.09 26.50 -5.37
CA ARG A 5 2.85 25.92 -4.26
C ARG A 5 1.97 25.09 -3.30
N MET A 6 0.69 25.44 -3.15
CA MET A 6 -0.29 24.62 -2.41
C MET A 6 -0.71 23.39 -3.21
N GLU A 7 -0.99 23.54 -4.51
CA GLU A 7 -1.32 22.42 -5.40
C GLU A 7 -0.19 21.38 -5.43
N THR A 8 1.06 21.84 -5.49
CA THR A 8 2.25 20.95 -5.46
C THR A 8 2.39 20.22 -4.12
N LYS A 9 2.05 20.87 -3.00
CA LYS A 9 2.05 20.22 -1.67
C LYS A 9 0.96 19.15 -1.58
N ALA A 10 -0.25 19.46 -2.02
CA ALA A 10 -1.36 18.51 -2.05
C ALA A 10 -1.06 17.30 -2.95
N ALA A 11 -0.53 17.55 -4.16
CA ALA A 11 -0.10 16.49 -5.08
C ALA A 11 1.00 15.60 -4.48
N LYS A 12 1.94 16.18 -3.71
CA LYS A 12 2.97 15.40 -3.03
C LYS A 12 2.38 14.50 -1.93
N THR A 13 1.43 14.99 -1.15
CA THR A 13 0.73 14.17 -0.15
C THR A 13 -0.07 13.07 -0.81
N LEU A 14 -0.85 13.38 -1.86
CA LEU A 14 -1.58 12.39 -2.65
C LEU A 14 -0.64 11.31 -3.23
N GLY A 15 0.52 11.70 -3.76
CA GLY A 15 1.51 10.77 -4.27
C GLY A 15 2.06 9.82 -3.20
N ILE A 16 2.30 10.30 -1.98
CA ILE A 16 2.74 9.47 -0.85
C ILE A 16 1.65 8.47 -0.45
N ILE A 17 0.39 8.92 -0.40
CA ILE A 17 -0.74 8.06 -0.05
C ILE A 17 -0.95 6.97 -1.08
N VAL A 18 -1.06 7.36 -2.36
CA VAL A 18 -1.27 6.43 -3.46
C VAL A 18 -0.09 5.46 -3.57
N GLY A 19 1.14 5.96 -3.40
CA GLY A 19 2.34 5.13 -3.35
C GLY A 19 2.33 4.12 -2.21
N GLY A 20 2.02 4.56 -0.99
CA GLY A 20 1.92 3.67 0.18
C GLY A 20 0.81 2.62 0.03
N PHE A 21 -0.35 3.03 -0.50
CA PHE A 21 -1.46 2.12 -0.78
C PHE A 21 -1.06 1.05 -1.80
N ILE A 22 -0.46 1.44 -2.93
CA ILE A 22 0.02 0.50 -3.96
C ILE A 22 1.09 -0.43 -3.39
N LEU A 23 2.06 0.08 -2.63
CA LEU A 23 3.12 -0.74 -2.04
C LEU A 23 2.60 -1.79 -1.05
N CYS A 24 1.54 -1.47 -0.30
CA CYS A 24 0.90 -2.42 0.61
C CYS A 24 -0.01 -3.43 -0.10
N TRP A 25 -0.67 -3.04 -1.19
CA TRP A 25 -1.63 -3.89 -1.89
C TRP A 25 -1.05 -4.74 -3.01
N LEU A 26 -0.10 -4.21 -3.78
CA LEU A 26 0.53 -4.91 -4.90
C LEU A 26 1.07 -6.28 -4.49
N PRO A 27 1.87 -6.44 -3.42
CA PRO A 27 2.43 -7.74 -3.07
C PRO A 27 1.36 -8.72 -2.58
N PHE A 28 0.29 -8.25 -1.93
CA PHE A 28 -0.85 -9.07 -1.55
C PHE A 28 -1.63 -9.57 -2.78
N PHE A 29 -1.92 -8.68 -3.73
CA PHE A 29 -2.59 -9.03 -4.99
C PHE A 29 -1.78 -10.05 -5.81
N THR A 30 -0.47 -9.83 -5.93
CA THR A 30 0.43 -10.71 -6.68
C THR A 30 0.47 -12.10 -6.06
N MET A 31 0.49 -12.18 -4.72
CA MET A 31 0.47 -13.43 -3.99
C MET A 31 -0.84 -14.21 -4.14
N TYR A 32 -1.99 -13.54 -4.15
CA TYR A 32 -3.27 -14.19 -4.46
C TYR A 32 -3.32 -14.73 -5.89
N LEU A 33 -2.81 -13.96 -6.85
CA LEU A 33 -2.64 -14.39 -8.24
C LEU A 33 -1.77 -15.65 -8.33
N VAL A 34 -0.59 -15.62 -7.70
CA VAL A 34 0.33 -16.77 -7.68
C VAL A 34 -0.33 -17.99 -7.02
N ARG A 35 -1.06 -17.82 -5.92
CA ARG A 35 -1.75 -18.91 -5.24
C ARG A 35 -2.87 -19.53 -6.09
N ALA A 36 -3.52 -18.74 -6.95
CA ALA A 36 -4.53 -19.24 -7.87
C ALA A 36 -3.94 -20.18 -8.95
N PHE A 37 -2.71 -19.92 -9.39
CA PHE A 37 -2.00 -20.78 -10.36
C PHE A 37 -1.15 -21.88 -9.71
N CYS A 38 -0.63 -21.64 -8.50
CA CYS A 38 0.17 -22.60 -7.75
C CYS A 38 -0.12 -22.53 -6.24
N PRO A 39 -0.96 -23.43 -5.71
CA PRO A 39 -1.38 -23.42 -4.30
C PRO A 39 -0.24 -23.66 -3.31
N ASN A 40 0.79 -24.41 -3.71
CA ASN A 40 1.88 -24.90 -2.85
C ASN A 40 3.20 -24.14 -3.04
N CYS A 41 3.26 -23.16 -3.95
CA CYS A 41 4.49 -22.43 -4.25
C CYS A 41 4.84 -21.37 -3.19
N ILE A 42 3.93 -21.06 -2.26
CA ILE A 42 4.13 -20.02 -1.26
C ILE A 42 4.32 -20.65 0.12
N HIS A 43 5.49 -20.42 0.70
CA HIS A 43 5.82 -20.86 2.05
C HIS A 43 5.01 -20.10 3.10
N SER A 44 4.61 -20.76 4.20
CA SER A 44 3.79 -20.15 5.26
C SER A 44 4.37 -18.86 5.84
N THR A 45 5.70 -18.75 5.94
CA THR A 45 6.35 -17.52 6.41
C THR A 45 6.12 -16.35 5.47
N VAL A 46 6.21 -16.58 4.15
CA VAL A 46 5.97 -15.56 3.12
C VAL A 46 4.50 -15.13 3.13
N PHE A 47 3.59 -16.10 3.29
CA PHE A 47 2.16 -15.84 3.48
C PHE A 47 1.93 -14.91 4.68
N SER A 48 2.48 -15.23 5.85
CA SER A 48 2.31 -14.42 7.06
C SER A 48 2.86 -13.01 6.90
N VAL A 49 4.05 -12.84 6.33
CA VAL A 49 4.66 -11.51 6.12
C VAL A 49 3.78 -10.65 5.20
N LEU A 50 3.31 -11.22 4.08
CA LEU A 50 2.46 -10.51 3.13
C LEU A 50 1.08 -10.17 3.71
N PHE A 51 0.54 -11.06 4.55
CA PHE A 51 -0.71 -10.83 5.26
C PHE A 51 -0.60 -9.68 6.27
N TRP A 52 0.49 -9.65 7.04
CA TRP A 52 0.81 -8.53 7.94
C TRP A 52 1.01 -7.22 7.17
N LEU A 53 1.66 -7.27 6.01
CA LEU A 53 1.87 -6.10 5.16
C LEU A 53 0.56 -5.55 4.58
N GLY A 54 -0.41 -6.44 4.29
CA GLY A 54 -1.78 -6.05 3.97
C GLY A 54 -2.48 -5.35 5.14
N TYR A 55 -2.30 -5.86 6.37
CA TYR A 55 -2.80 -5.23 7.60
C TYR A 55 -2.19 -3.85 7.87
N CYS A 56 -0.91 -3.64 7.50
CA CYS A 56 -0.28 -2.33 7.57
C CYS A 56 -1.02 -1.28 6.72
N ASN A 57 -1.77 -1.67 5.69
CA ASN A 57 -2.60 -0.73 4.92
C ASN A 57 -3.68 -0.07 5.80
N SER A 58 -4.24 -0.79 6.77
CA SER A 58 -5.16 -0.17 7.74
C SER A 58 -4.46 0.80 8.70
N ALA A 59 -3.17 0.59 9.00
CA ALA A 59 -2.37 1.52 9.80
C ALA A 59 -1.98 2.79 9.02
N ILE A 60 -1.97 2.72 7.69
CA ILE A 60 -1.76 3.88 6.82
C ILE A 60 -2.99 4.82 6.82
N ASN A 61 -4.20 4.30 7.07
CA ASN A 61 -5.42 5.12 7.12
C ASN A 61 -5.34 6.27 8.15
N PRO A 62 -4.96 6.06 9.43
CA PRO A 62 -4.71 7.15 10.37
C PRO A 62 -3.65 8.16 9.91
N CYS A 63 -2.58 7.71 9.25
CA CYS A 63 -1.55 8.60 8.70
C CYS A 63 -2.10 9.47 7.58
N ILE A 64 -2.98 8.91 6.73
CA ILE A 64 -3.70 9.67 5.71
C ILE A 64 -4.53 10.77 6.36
N TYR A 65 -5.32 10.43 7.39
CA TYR A 65 -6.19 11.39 8.09
C TYR A 65 -5.42 12.43 8.93
N ALA A 66 -4.21 12.12 9.39
CA ALA A 66 -3.39 13.06 10.16
C ALA A 66 -2.57 14.02 9.27
N LEU A 67 -2.35 13.65 8.00
CA LEU A 67 -1.56 14.44 7.03
C LEU A 67 -2.44 15.30 6.09
N PHE A 68 -3.76 15.11 6.14
CA PHE A 68 -4.79 15.89 5.43
C PHE A 68 -5.64 16.69 6.42
#